data_AF-A0A7C8LVR9-F1
#
_entry.id   AF-A0A7C8LVR9-F1
#
_cell.length_a   1.000
_cell.length_b   1.000
_cell.length_c   1.000
_cell.angle_alpha   90.00
_cell.angle_beta   90.00
_cell.angle_gamma   90.00
#
_symmetry.space_group_name_H-M   'P 1'
#
loop_
_entity.id
_entity.type
_entity.pdbx_description
1 polymer ?
#
loop_
_entity_poly.entity_id
_entity_poly.type
_entity_poly.pdbx_seq_one_letter_code
_entity_poly.pdbx_strand_id
1 'polypeptide(L)'
;MLDEHTHEWSVITDKPSVFPPAGHTHTPSQVGLGNLPNVKSDSVTSTSGNSLATSKAVKIAYDKGKQALDLAGQKAASNHNHNSVYATKTHTHTPAQVGLGNLPNAKSSSVSSTSENALSTSKATKTAYDRATQALNAANTKAASNHNHDSRYYTESEVRSRIADSKIHGGIELFSGSVNSSGRPIDEKTGHPDLRYGVCDGRTYASPAGRNVSTPDMRNRFPVGAGGNYSVGNKGGADSVSLPTSKNAFHYHLSPYTNGVHTYASNLKVGTVGNNGGTNAGFRDVTTEGKHGACTDDELVHRTTHSGGSQAHENRPPYYGVFFIKYL
;
A
#
# COMPACT_ATOMS: atom_id res chain seq x y z
N MET A 1 125.57 -80.41 18.93
CA MET A 1 124.87 -79.10 18.92
C MET A 1 123.91 -79.15 17.74
N LEU A 2 122.62 -78.86 17.94
CA LEU A 2 121.64 -78.84 16.84
C LEU A 2 121.89 -77.57 16.03
N ASP A 3 122.66 -77.73 14.95
CA ASP A 3 122.79 -76.74 13.88
C ASP A 3 121.43 -76.53 13.22
N GLU A 4 121.08 -75.25 13.02
CA GLU A 4 119.91 -74.86 12.24
C GLU A 4 119.99 -75.50 10.85
N HIS A 5 119.10 -76.46 10.60
CA HIS A 5 118.95 -77.05 9.29
C HIS A 5 118.34 -75.97 8.37
N THR A 6 119.17 -75.44 7.48
CA THR A 6 118.75 -74.59 6.38
C THR A 6 119.01 -75.38 5.11
N HIS A 7 117.96 -75.56 4.33
CA HIS A 7 118.07 -76.12 2.99
C HIS A 7 118.09 -74.97 2.01
N GLU A 8 119.17 -74.87 1.24
CA GLU A 8 119.23 -74.03 0.05
C GLU A 8 118.01 -74.34 -0.84
N TRP A 9 117.36 -73.32 -1.41
CA TRP A 9 116.18 -73.52 -2.28
C TRP A 9 116.48 -74.44 -3.48
N SER A 10 117.76 -74.58 -3.83
CA SER A 10 118.27 -75.47 -4.87
C SER A 10 118.22 -76.97 -4.51
N VAL A 11 118.21 -77.35 -3.22
CA VAL A 11 118.20 -78.76 -2.79
C VAL A 11 116.80 -79.36 -2.58
N ILE A 12 115.73 -78.57 -2.70
CA ILE A 12 114.36 -79.08 -2.68
C ILE A 12 114.02 -79.68 -4.05
N THR A 13 113.98 -81.01 -4.13
CA THR A 13 113.50 -81.77 -5.30
C THR A 13 111.96 -81.83 -5.31
N ASP A 14 111.34 -81.98 -6.49
CA ASP A 14 109.87 -81.98 -6.72
C ASP A 14 109.12 -80.67 -6.45
N LYS A 15 109.82 -79.54 -6.41
CA LYS A 15 109.16 -78.22 -6.37
C LYS A 15 108.42 -77.92 -7.69
N PRO A 16 107.15 -77.46 -7.65
CA PRO A 16 106.42 -77.07 -8.87
C PRO A 16 107.19 -75.98 -9.63
N SER A 17 107.50 -76.21 -10.90
CA SER A 17 108.20 -75.22 -11.74
C SER A 17 107.32 -74.01 -12.11
N VAL A 18 106.00 -74.15 -11.94
CA VAL A 18 104.98 -73.14 -12.19
C VAL A 18 103.86 -73.33 -11.18
N PHE A 19 103.43 -72.26 -10.51
CA PHE A 19 102.14 -72.23 -9.83
C PHE A 19 101.07 -71.85 -10.87
N PRO A 20 100.25 -72.79 -11.38
CA PRO A 20 99.21 -72.43 -12.32
C PRO A 20 98.21 -71.51 -11.60
N PRO A 21 97.93 -70.30 -12.10
CA PRO A 21 96.97 -69.42 -11.45
C PRO A 21 95.60 -70.11 -11.42
N ALA A 22 95.01 -70.22 -10.23
CA ALA A 22 93.64 -70.69 -10.07
C ALA A 22 92.69 -69.58 -10.54
N GLY A 23 91.77 -69.90 -11.45
CA GLY A 23 90.75 -68.95 -11.88
C GLY A 23 89.89 -68.53 -10.69
N HIS A 24 89.74 -67.22 -10.48
CA HIS A 24 88.79 -66.67 -9.52
C HIS A 24 87.83 -65.70 -10.22
N THR A 25 86.73 -65.38 -9.55
CA THR A 25 85.72 -64.42 -10.05
C THR A 25 85.61 -63.22 -9.10
N HIS A 26 85.15 -62.09 -9.65
CA HIS A 26 84.82 -60.90 -8.89
C HIS A 26 83.34 -60.55 -9.07
N THR A 27 82.71 -60.06 -8.01
CA THR A 27 81.38 -59.44 -8.08
C THR A 27 81.47 -58.02 -8.65
N PRO A 28 80.41 -57.50 -9.29
CA PRO A 28 80.40 -56.12 -9.82
C PRO A 28 80.79 -55.05 -8.79
N SER A 29 80.40 -55.21 -7.53
CA SER A 29 80.79 -54.29 -6.45
C SER A 29 82.28 -54.33 -6.12
N GLN A 30 82.92 -55.51 -6.20
CA GLN A 30 84.35 -55.67 -5.95
C GLN A 30 85.24 -55.01 -7.01
N VAL A 31 84.70 -54.71 -8.19
CA VAL A 31 85.40 -54.01 -9.28
C VAL A 31 84.92 -52.58 -9.51
N GLY A 32 84.18 -51.99 -8.54
CA GLY A 32 83.72 -50.61 -8.61
C GLY A 32 82.51 -50.37 -9.55
N LEU A 33 81.84 -51.44 -10.00
CA LEU A 33 80.69 -51.40 -10.91
C LEU A 33 79.35 -51.69 -10.23
N GLY A 34 79.30 -51.74 -8.88
CA GLY A 34 78.10 -52.12 -8.12
C GLY A 34 76.87 -51.23 -8.35
N ASN A 35 77.07 -49.99 -8.82
CA ASN A 35 75.99 -49.03 -9.11
C ASN A 35 75.62 -48.94 -10.59
N LEU A 36 76.30 -49.65 -11.50
CA LEU A 36 75.97 -49.65 -12.91
C LEU A 36 74.98 -50.76 -13.25
N PRO A 37 73.87 -50.47 -13.96
CA PRO A 37 72.96 -51.52 -14.39
C PRO A 37 73.62 -52.50 -15.36
N ASN A 38 73.48 -53.81 -15.11
CA ASN A 38 74.07 -54.88 -15.93
C ASN A 38 73.17 -55.32 -17.10
N VAL A 39 72.28 -54.43 -17.56
CA VAL A 39 71.33 -54.69 -18.65
C VAL A 39 71.45 -53.59 -19.67
N LYS A 40 71.65 -53.95 -20.94
CA LYS A 40 71.67 -53.02 -22.07
C LYS A 40 70.37 -53.10 -22.87
N SER A 41 69.94 -51.99 -23.46
CA SER A 41 68.74 -51.91 -24.29
C SER A 41 68.98 -51.18 -25.61
N ASP A 42 68.49 -51.77 -26.70
CA ASP A 42 68.41 -51.13 -28.02
C ASP A 42 67.12 -50.29 -28.19
N SER A 43 66.22 -50.29 -27.19
CA SER A 43 64.92 -49.62 -27.27
C SER A 43 65.04 -48.12 -27.03
N VAL A 44 64.52 -47.31 -27.96
CA VAL A 44 64.47 -45.84 -27.86
C VAL A 44 63.25 -45.32 -27.09
N THR A 45 62.40 -46.22 -26.56
CA THR A 45 61.18 -45.86 -25.81
C THR A 45 61.12 -46.51 -24.43
N SER A 46 62.18 -47.21 -24.01
CA SER A 46 62.27 -47.75 -22.65
C SER A 46 62.33 -46.62 -21.62
N THR A 47 61.57 -46.75 -20.54
CA THR A 47 61.55 -45.81 -19.40
C THR A 47 62.25 -46.37 -18.17
N SER A 48 62.88 -47.55 -18.27
CA SER A 48 63.61 -48.19 -17.16
C SER A 48 64.87 -47.41 -16.78
N GLY A 49 64.99 -47.07 -15.49
CA GLY A 49 66.23 -46.50 -14.92
C GLY A 49 67.35 -47.53 -14.70
N ASN A 50 67.05 -48.81 -14.90
CA ASN A 50 67.96 -49.94 -14.64
C ASN A 50 68.47 -50.56 -15.96
N SER A 51 68.42 -49.83 -17.06
CA SER A 51 68.96 -50.30 -18.35
C SER A 51 69.78 -49.22 -19.03
N LEU A 52 70.97 -49.57 -19.50
CA LEU A 52 71.85 -48.68 -20.24
C LEU A 52 71.49 -48.71 -21.74
N ALA A 53 71.34 -47.55 -22.36
CA ALA A 53 71.09 -47.46 -23.80
C ALA A 53 72.34 -47.86 -24.61
N THR A 54 72.16 -48.65 -25.66
CA THR A 54 73.25 -48.95 -26.59
C THR A 54 73.48 -47.79 -27.57
N SER A 55 74.68 -47.72 -28.17
CA SER A 55 74.99 -46.76 -29.23
C SER A 55 74.03 -46.85 -30.42
N LYS A 56 73.47 -48.05 -30.68
CA LYS A 56 72.45 -48.29 -31.69
C LYS A 56 71.13 -47.58 -31.37
N ALA A 57 70.66 -47.66 -30.12
CA ALA A 57 69.46 -46.91 -29.68
C ALA A 57 69.66 -45.39 -29.85
N VAL A 58 70.84 -44.89 -29.44
CA VAL A 58 71.18 -43.46 -29.56
C VAL A 58 71.19 -43.02 -31.03
N LYS A 59 71.77 -43.81 -31.94
CA LYS A 59 71.77 -43.51 -33.38
C LYS A 59 70.35 -43.47 -33.96
N ILE A 60 69.49 -44.42 -33.59
CA ILE A 60 68.08 -44.46 -34.05
C ILE A 60 67.32 -43.22 -33.56
N ALA A 61 67.52 -42.79 -32.32
CA ALA A 61 66.89 -41.57 -31.79
C ALA A 61 67.37 -40.32 -32.55
N TYR A 62 68.66 -40.22 -32.84
CA TYR A 62 69.22 -39.14 -33.63
C TYR A 62 68.65 -39.09 -35.06
N ASP A 63 68.61 -40.23 -35.76
CA ASP A 63 68.10 -40.30 -37.13
C ASP A 63 66.61 -39.92 -37.20
N LYS A 64 65.81 -40.34 -36.21
CA LYS A 64 64.40 -39.91 -36.09
C LYS A 64 64.26 -38.40 -35.84
N GLY A 65 65.12 -37.82 -35.00
CA GLY A 65 65.15 -36.37 -34.78
C GLY A 65 65.51 -35.60 -36.04
N LYS A 66 66.49 -36.08 -36.81
CA LYS A 66 66.88 -35.50 -38.10
C LYS A 66 65.76 -35.60 -39.13
N GLN A 67 65.11 -36.77 -39.25
CA GLN A 67 63.94 -36.93 -40.12
C GLN A 67 62.79 -36.00 -39.73
N ALA A 68 62.54 -35.78 -38.43
CA ALA A 68 61.52 -34.83 -37.98
C ALA A 68 61.86 -33.39 -38.37
N LEU A 69 63.14 -33.00 -38.28
CA LEU A 69 63.63 -31.69 -38.72
C LEU A 69 63.49 -31.52 -40.24
N ASP A 70 63.89 -32.53 -41.01
CA ASP A 70 63.78 -32.53 -42.47
C ASP A 70 62.31 -32.48 -42.91
N LEU A 71 61.41 -33.21 -42.21
CA LEU A 71 59.97 -33.20 -42.48
C LEU A 71 59.32 -31.86 -42.07
N ALA A 72 59.78 -31.22 -41.00
CA ALA A 72 59.37 -29.87 -40.65
C ALA A 72 59.81 -28.86 -41.72
N GLY A 73 61.01 -29.04 -42.30
CA GLY A 73 61.50 -28.28 -43.44
C GLY A 73 60.67 -28.50 -44.72
N GLN A 74 60.21 -29.74 -44.98
CA GLN A 74 59.41 -30.07 -46.16
C GLN A 74 57.92 -29.66 -46.04
N LYS A 75 57.34 -29.68 -44.83
CA LYS A 75 55.99 -29.15 -44.59
C LYS A 75 55.91 -27.62 -44.65
N ALA A 76 57.05 -26.92 -44.76
CA ALA A 76 57.15 -25.48 -44.96
C ALA A 76 57.07 -25.04 -46.45
N ALA A 77 56.34 -25.81 -47.28
CA ALA A 77 55.73 -25.47 -48.60
C ALA A 77 56.38 -26.06 -49.86
N SER A 78 55.63 -26.93 -50.55
CA SER A 78 55.93 -27.42 -51.90
C SER A 78 55.04 -26.82 -53.01
N ASN A 79 54.23 -25.79 -52.70
CA ASN A 79 53.31 -25.18 -53.68
C ASN A 79 53.51 -23.67 -53.88
N HIS A 80 54.75 -23.17 -54.03
CA HIS A 80 54.91 -21.83 -54.62
C HIS A 80 56.15 -21.73 -55.54
N ASN A 81 55.89 -21.44 -56.81
CA ASN A 81 56.88 -21.19 -57.86
C ASN A 81 57.24 -19.69 -57.89
N HIS A 82 58.51 -19.37 -58.17
CA HIS A 82 58.89 -18.10 -58.78
C HIS A 82 59.87 -18.37 -59.95
N ASN A 83 59.42 -18.11 -61.17
CA ASN A 83 60.27 -18.18 -62.35
C ASN A 83 61.21 -16.96 -62.43
N SER A 84 62.49 -17.31 -62.48
CA SER A 84 63.70 -16.68 -63.02
C SER A 84 63.95 -15.17 -62.84
N VAL A 85 65.20 -14.92 -62.45
CA VAL A 85 65.90 -13.63 -62.50
C VAL A 85 65.54 -12.67 -61.35
N TYR A 86 66.16 -12.95 -60.19
CA TYR A 86 66.34 -12.07 -59.03
C TYR A 86 65.11 -11.29 -58.52
N ALA A 87 64.40 -11.85 -57.52
CA ALA A 87 63.55 -11.06 -56.62
C ALA A 87 63.50 -11.67 -55.20
N THR A 88 64.21 -11.00 -54.30
CA THR A 88 64.07 -10.90 -52.83
C THR A 88 63.66 -12.14 -52.02
N LYS A 89 64.56 -12.55 -51.10
CA LYS A 89 64.40 -13.57 -50.04
C LYS A 89 63.26 -13.29 -49.03
N THR A 90 62.39 -12.32 -49.31
CA THR A 90 61.19 -11.99 -48.56
C THR A 90 60.14 -11.48 -49.55
N HIS A 91 59.03 -12.19 -49.68
CA HIS A 91 57.80 -11.61 -50.22
C HIS A 91 56.87 -11.28 -49.06
N THR A 92 56.00 -10.29 -49.26
CA THR A 92 54.95 -9.93 -48.31
C THR A 92 53.60 -10.25 -48.93
N HIS A 93 52.67 -10.73 -48.11
CA HIS A 93 51.29 -10.87 -48.51
C HIS A 93 50.49 -9.70 -47.95
N THR A 94 49.60 -9.13 -48.74
CA THR A 94 48.58 -8.21 -48.22
C THR A 94 47.49 -9.01 -47.51
N PRO A 95 46.79 -8.44 -46.52
CA PRO A 95 45.65 -9.10 -45.89
C PRO A 95 44.63 -9.64 -46.91
N ALA A 96 44.39 -8.94 -48.01
CA ALA A 96 43.51 -9.40 -49.09
C ALA A 96 44.00 -10.68 -49.78
N GLN A 97 45.30 -10.82 -50.00
CA GLN A 97 45.90 -12.00 -50.65
C GLN A 97 45.82 -13.27 -49.79
N VAL A 98 45.62 -13.14 -48.48
CA VAL A 98 45.46 -14.28 -47.55
C VAL A 98 44.02 -14.45 -47.05
N GLY A 99 43.04 -13.82 -47.71
CA GLY A 99 41.62 -13.92 -47.34
C GLY A 99 41.25 -13.12 -46.08
N LEU A 100 42.14 -12.28 -45.57
CA LEU A 100 41.95 -11.38 -44.43
C LEU A 100 41.68 -9.93 -44.85
N GLY A 101 41.42 -9.66 -46.14
CA GLY A 101 41.27 -8.31 -46.69
C GLY A 101 40.13 -7.50 -46.07
N ASN A 102 39.10 -8.20 -45.59
CA ASN A 102 37.93 -7.60 -44.92
C ASN A 102 38.04 -7.68 -43.39
N LEU A 103 39.10 -8.27 -42.83
CA LEU A 103 39.30 -8.33 -41.38
C LEU A 103 40.03 -7.07 -40.92
N PRO A 104 39.51 -6.36 -39.90
CA PRO A 104 40.21 -5.19 -39.39
C PRO A 104 41.58 -5.53 -38.82
N ASN A 105 42.61 -4.79 -39.23
CA ASN A 105 44.01 -5.00 -38.82
C ASN A 105 44.35 -4.33 -37.46
N ALA A 106 43.33 -3.95 -36.70
CA ALA A 106 43.48 -3.34 -35.39
C ALA A 106 42.68 -4.14 -34.35
N LYS A 107 43.16 -4.14 -33.11
CA LYS A 107 42.46 -4.74 -31.97
C LYS A 107 42.23 -3.70 -30.89
N SER A 108 41.08 -3.78 -30.22
CA SER A 108 40.72 -2.87 -29.13
C SER A 108 40.49 -3.64 -27.83
N SER A 109 41.05 -3.12 -26.74
CA SER A 109 40.74 -3.56 -25.38
C SER A 109 39.71 -2.65 -24.68
N SER A 110 39.18 -1.64 -25.40
CA SER A 110 38.15 -0.75 -24.87
C SER A 110 36.76 -1.38 -25.00
N VAL A 111 35.97 -1.32 -23.93
CA VAL A 111 34.57 -1.80 -23.89
C VAL A 111 33.57 -0.77 -24.42
N SER A 112 34.02 0.44 -24.75
CA SER A 112 33.19 1.54 -25.27
C SER A 112 33.62 1.99 -26.67
N SER A 113 34.49 1.22 -27.33
CA SER A 113 34.90 1.50 -28.69
C SER A 113 33.72 1.29 -29.64
N THR A 114 33.45 2.28 -30.48
CA THR A 114 32.45 2.22 -31.56
C THR A 114 33.05 1.98 -32.94
N SER A 115 34.38 1.79 -33.02
CA SER A 115 35.08 1.57 -34.28
C SER A 115 34.70 0.24 -34.92
N GLU A 116 34.24 0.28 -36.17
CA GLU A 116 33.99 -0.91 -37.00
C GLU A 116 35.29 -1.51 -37.59
N ASN A 117 36.38 -0.73 -37.53
CA ASN A 117 37.70 -1.09 -38.06
C ASN A 117 38.65 -1.64 -36.97
N ALA A 118 38.13 -2.12 -35.84
CA ALA A 118 38.93 -2.77 -34.81
C ALA A 118 38.19 -3.96 -34.18
N LEU A 119 38.87 -5.10 -34.07
CA LEU A 119 38.33 -6.30 -33.43
C LEU A 119 38.44 -6.24 -31.91
N SER A 120 37.42 -6.70 -31.19
CA SER A 120 37.47 -6.81 -29.72
C SER A 120 38.48 -7.86 -29.27
N THR A 121 39.31 -7.52 -28.30
CA THR A 121 40.15 -8.50 -27.60
C THR A 121 39.31 -9.31 -26.60
N SER A 122 39.74 -10.54 -26.30
CA SER A 122 39.13 -11.36 -25.24
C SER A 122 39.06 -10.65 -23.89
N LYS A 123 40.05 -9.79 -23.57
CA LYS A 123 40.07 -8.93 -22.39
C LYS A 123 38.91 -7.93 -22.38
N ALA A 124 38.65 -7.23 -23.48
CA ALA A 124 37.51 -6.31 -23.60
C ALA A 124 36.18 -7.06 -23.45
N THR A 125 36.02 -8.18 -24.17
CA THR A 125 34.80 -8.99 -24.11
C THR A 125 34.53 -9.50 -22.69
N LYS A 126 35.54 -10.02 -21.99
CA LYS A 126 35.39 -10.43 -20.59
C LYS A 126 35.07 -9.26 -19.67
N THR A 127 35.71 -8.11 -19.86
CA THR A 127 35.45 -6.92 -19.05
C THR A 127 34.02 -6.40 -19.24
N ALA A 128 33.49 -6.43 -20.48
CA ALA A 128 32.11 -6.06 -20.76
C ALA A 128 31.12 -7.05 -20.12
N TYR A 129 31.40 -8.35 -20.21
CA TYR A 129 30.62 -9.39 -19.56
C TYR A 129 30.57 -9.19 -18.04
N ASP A 130 31.72 -9.02 -17.39
CA ASP A 130 31.80 -8.85 -15.93
C ASP A 130 31.05 -7.58 -15.48
N ARG A 131 31.12 -6.48 -16.24
CA ARG A 131 30.34 -5.26 -15.99
C ARG A 131 28.84 -5.48 -16.15
N ALA A 132 28.42 -6.21 -17.17
CA ALA A 132 27.01 -6.56 -17.39
C ALA A 132 26.47 -7.43 -16.24
N THR A 133 27.24 -8.43 -15.78
CA THR A 133 26.90 -9.26 -14.62
C THR A 133 26.79 -8.42 -13.34
N GLN A 134 27.72 -7.50 -13.11
CA GLN A 134 27.64 -6.58 -11.96
C GLN A 134 26.41 -5.67 -12.04
N ALA A 135 26.10 -5.12 -13.20
CA ALA A 135 24.92 -4.29 -13.41
C ALA A 135 23.63 -5.10 -13.21
N LEU A 136 23.56 -6.34 -13.70
CA LEU A 136 22.43 -7.23 -13.48
C LEU A 136 22.25 -7.58 -12.00
N ASN A 137 23.33 -7.91 -11.29
CA ASN A 137 23.28 -8.17 -9.85
C ASN A 137 22.87 -6.91 -9.06
N ALA A 138 23.37 -5.74 -9.45
CA ALA A 138 22.95 -4.46 -8.86
C ALA A 138 21.47 -4.16 -9.14
N ALA A 139 20.99 -4.40 -10.35
CA ALA A 139 19.58 -4.26 -10.70
C ALA A 139 18.71 -5.22 -9.89
N ASN A 140 19.13 -6.48 -9.73
CA ASN A 140 18.41 -7.47 -8.93
C ASN A 140 18.37 -7.14 -7.42
N THR A 141 19.36 -6.39 -6.91
CA THR A 141 19.34 -5.90 -5.51
C THR A 141 18.54 -4.61 -5.34
N LYS A 142 18.37 -3.80 -6.39
CA LYS A 142 17.48 -2.62 -6.39
C LYS A 142 16.03 -2.97 -6.70
N ALA A 143 15.81 -4.04 -7.47
CA ALA A 143 14.52 -4.69 -7.67
C ALA A 143 14.23 -5.69 -6.54
N ALA A 144 14.60 -5.34 -5.30
CA ALA A 144 14.09 -6.03 -4.14
C ALA A 144 12.56 -5.92 -4.17
N SER A 145 11.87 -7.04 -4.37
CA SER A 145 10.40 -7.20 -4.32
C SER A 145 9.76 -6.68 -3.02
N ASN A 146 10.60 -6.28 -2.08
CA ASN A 146 10.37 -5.93 -0.70
C ASN A 146 10.86 -4.51 -0.34
N HIS A 147 11.28 -3.67 -1.31
CA HIS A 147 11.33 -2.23 -1.04
C HIS A 147 9.90 -1.67 -1.12
N ASN A 148 9.20 -1.75 0.00
CA ASN A 148 7.92 -1.09 0.19
C ASN A 148 8.16 0.39 0.57
N HIS A 149 7.38 1.30 -0.01
CA HIS A 149 7.40 2.74 0.35
C HIS A 149 6.69 3.02 1.70
N ASP A 150 6.57 2.00 2.55
CA ASP A 150 5.43 1.83 3.47
C ASP A 150 5.70 2.24 4.93
N SER A 151 6.97 2.38 5.33
CA SER A 151 7.26 2.70 6.73
C SER A 151 7.15 4.19 7.09
N ARG A 152 6.87 5.08 6.11
CA ARG A 152 6.73 6.54 6.33
C ARG A 152 5.45 7.16 5.80
N TYR A 153 4.71 6.44 4.97
CA TYR A 153 3.47 6.91 4.35
C TYR A 153 2.41 5.86 4.60
N TYR A 154 1.25 6.28 5.08
CA TYR A 154 0.08 5.41 5.13
C TYR A 154 -0.23 4.91 3.72
N THR A 155 -0.48 3.61 3.59
CA THR A 155 -1.11 3.03 2.41
C THR A 155 -2.45 3.72 2.13
N GLU A 156 -2.93 3.67 0.89
CA GLU A 156 -4.24 4.22 0.54
C GLU A 156 -5.35 3.63 1.42
N SER A 157 -5.27 2.33 1.74
CA SER A 157 -6.18 1.66 2.66
C SER A 157 -6.13 2.20 4.08
N GLU A 158 -4.94 2.48 4.62
CA GLU A 158 -4.78 3.05 5.95
C GLU A 158 -5.26 4.49 6.02
N VAL A 159 -5.00 5.30 4.97
CA VAL A 159 -5.54 6.66 4.88
C VAL A 159 -7.06 6.61 4.84
N ARG A 160 -7.66 5.76 3.99
CA ARG A 160 -9.11 5.61 3.90
C ARG A 160 -9.72 5.15 5.23
N SER A 161 -9.08 4.21 5.92
CA SER A 161 -9.52 3.74 7.24
C SER A 161 -9.48 4.85 8.29
N ARG A 162 -8.37 5.61 8.36
CA ARG A 162 -8.22 6.73 9.30
C ARG A 162 -9.16 7.90 9.01
N ILE A 163 -9.43 8.19 7.74
CA ILE A 163 -10.42 9.21 7.34
C ILE A 163 -11.84 8.73 7.67
N ALA A 164 -12.14 7.45 7.44
CA ALA A 164 -13.44 6.88 7.78
C ALA A 164 -13.71 6.92 9.30
N ASP A 165 -12.69 6.75 10.14
CA ASP A 165 -12.81 6.80 11.61
C ASP A 165 -12.65 8.22 12.20
N SER A 166 -12.52 9.25 11.35
CA SER A 166 -12.35 10.64 11.84
C SER A 166 -13.61 11.22 12.51
N LYS A 167 -14.78 10.62 12.27
CA LYS A 167 -16.04 11.06 12.89
C LYS A 167 -16.27 10.35 14.23
N ILE A 168 -16.64 11.14 15.23
CA ILE A 168 -16.99 10.61 16.55
C ILE A 168 -18.28 9.79 16.45
N HIS A 169 -18.22 8.53 16.86
CA HIS A 169 -19.39 7.66 17.00
C HIS A 169 -20.44 8.29 17.90
N GLY A 170 -21.67 8.41 17.39
CA GLY A 170 -22.78 9.07 18.05
C GLY A 170 -22.93 10.56 17.76
N GLY A 171 -22.02 11.16 16.98
CA GLY A 171 -22.19 12.51 16.46
C GLY A 171 -23.45 12.63 15.58
N ILE A 172 -24.17 13.74 15.74
CA ILE A 172 -25.39 14.05 14.98
C ILE A 172 -25.12 15.25 14.08
N GLU A 173 -25.50 15.15 12.81
CA GLU A 173 -25.36 16.21 11.82
C GLU A 173 -26.68 16.47 11.07
N LEU A 174 -26.79 17.67 10.49
CA LEU A 174 -27.92 18.08 9.67
C LEU A 174 -27.73 17.55 8.24
N PHE A 175 -28.78 16.99 7.67
CA PHE A 175 -28.78 16.37 6.35
C PHE A 175 -30.02 16.78 5.56
N SER A 176 -29.82 17.44 4.43
CA SER A 176 -30.89 17.92 3.54
C SER A 176 -31.16 16.99 2.35
N GLY A 177 -30.46 15.85 2.26
CA GLY A 177 -30.59 14.92 1.14
C GLY A 177 -31.74 13.91 1.31
N SER A 178 -31.72 12.87 0.47
CA SER A 178 -32.75 11.83 0.47
C SER A 178 -32.47 10.71 1.47
N VAL A 179 -33.53 10.14 2.02
CA VAL A 179 -33.48 9.00 2.96
C VAL A 179 -34.38 7.89 2.43
N ASN A 180 -33.93 6.64 2.50
CA ASN A 180 -34.79 5.51 2.12
C ASN A 180 -35.81 5.14 3.21
N SER A 181 -36.70 4.19 2.90
CA SER A 181 -37.73 3.70 3.81
C SER A 181 -37.18 3.09 5.11
N SER A 182 -35.94 2.59 5.10
CA SER A 182 -35.25 2.08 6.29
C SER A 182 -34.61 3.18 7.14
N GLY A 183 -34.74 4.46 6.79
CA GLY A 183 -34.15 5.57 7.52
C GLY A 183 -32.64 5.72 7.30
N ARG A 184 -32.11 5.28 6.14
CA ARG A 184 -30.71 5.46 5.74
C ARG A 184 -30.57 6.63 4.77
N PRO A 185 -29.63 7.57 5.01
CA PRO A 185 -29.26 8.58 4.03
C PRO A 185 -28.80 7.92 2.73
N ILE A 186 -29.20 8.49 1.60
CA ILE A 186 -28.73 8.08 0.27
C ILE A 186 -27.57 9.00 -0.11
N ASP A 187 -26.42 8.39 -0.44
CA ASP A 187 -25.30 9.12 -1.03
C ASP A 187 -25.68 9.53 -2.46
N GLU A 188 -25.74 10.83 -2.72
CA GLU A 188 -26.11 11.38 -4.02
C GLU A 188 -25.15 10.97 -5.14
N LYS A 189 -23.88 10.67 -4.83
CA LYS A 189 -22.90 10.25 -5.83
C LYS A 189 -23.09 8.81 -6.27
N THR A 190 -23.45 7.94 -5.34
CA THR A 190 -23.52 6.49 -5.58
C THR A 190 -24.95 5.97 -5.73
N GLY A 191 -25.96 6.73 -5.28
CA GLY A 191 -27.35 6.30 -5.21
C GLY A 191 -27.62 5.22 -4.17
N HIS A 192 -26.62 4.85 -3.38
CA HIS A 192 -26.70 3.77 -2.39
C HIS A 192 -26.90 4.32 -0.97
N PRO A 193 -27.54 3.54 -0.08
CA PRO A 193 -27.68 3.94 1.32
C PRO A 193 -26.32 3.94 2.03
N ASP A 194 -26.01 5.01 2.76
CA ASP A 194 -24.84 5.05 3.64
C ASP A 194 -25.17 4.35 4.97
N LEU A 195 -24.63 3.15 5.13
CA LEU A 195 -24.86 2.31 6.31
C LEU A 195 -24.15 2.82 7.57
N ARG A 196 -23.25 3.79 7.45
CA ARG A 196 -22.60 4.42 8.61
C ARG A 196 -23.50 5.41 9.33
N TYR A 197 -24.64 5.74 8.75
CA TYR A 197 -25.59 6.70 9.31
C TYR A 197 -26.99 6.12 9.48
N GLY A 198 -27.70 6.61 10.48
CA GLY A 198 -29.14 6.38 10.66
C GLY A 198 -29.84 7.70 10.98
N VAL A 199 -31.05 7.88 10.47
CA VAL A 199 -31.88 9.03 10.85
C VAL A 199 -32.21 8.98 12.34
N CYS A 200 -32.23 10.15 12.96
CA CYS A 200 -32.67 10.32 14.34
C CYS A 200 -34.21 10.26 14.42
N ASP A 201 -34.74 9.05 14.32
CA ASP A 201 -36.18 8.75 14.35
C ASP A 201 -36.58 7.78 15.47
N GLY A 202 -35.65 7.45 16.37
CA GLY A 202 -35.88 6.53 17.49
C GLY A 202 -35.59 5.06 17.19
N ARG A 203 -35.24 4.71 15.95
CA ARG A 203 -34.95 3.32 15.56
C ARG A 203 -33.54 2.88 15.98
N THR A 204 -33.33 1.57 15.93
CA THR A 204 -32.02 0.94 16.10
C THR A 204 -31.48 0.50 14.74
N TYR A 205 -30.22 0.84 14.47
CA TYR A 205 -29.56 0.58 13.20
C TYR A 205 -28.32 -0.29 13.39
N ALA A 206 -28.11 -1.24 12.47
CA ALA A 206 -26.85 -1.98 12.39
C ALA A 206 -25.77 -1.13 11.72
N SER A 207 -24.65 -0.90 12.40
CA SER A 207 -23.46 -0.26 11.83
C SER A 207 -22.65 -1.24 10.97
N PRO A 208 -21.81 -0.77 10.04
CA PRO A 208 -20.93 -1.63 9.26
C PRO A 208 -19.91 -2.41 10.12
N ALA A 209 -19.61 -1.90 11.33
CA ALA A 209 -18.79 -2.57 12.33
C ALA A 209 -19.56 -3.65 13.13
N GLY A 210 -20.82 -3.92 12.79
CA GLY A 210 -21.65 -4.95 13.43
C GLY A 210 -22.31 -4.55 14.74
N ARG A 211 -22.18 -3.29 15.20
CA ARG A 211 -22.89 -2.78 16.39
C ARG A 211 -24.33 -2.39 16.06
N ASN A 212 -25.25 -2.62 17.00
CA ASN A 212 -26.60 -2.07 16.95
C ASN A 212 -26.68 -0.76 17.75
N VAL A 213 -27.08 0.33 17.10
CA VAL A 213 -27.06 1.67 17.67
C VAL A 213 -28.44 2.30 17.56
N SER A 214 -29.03 2.67 18.70
CA SER A 214 -30.27 3.44 18.75
C SER A 214 -30.00 4.93 18.51
N THR A 215 -30.85 5.53 17.68
CA THR A 215 -30.86 6.98 17.45
C THR A 215 -31.91 7.64 18.34
N PRO A 216 -31.72 8.89 18.80
CA PRO A 216 -32.80 9.63 19.43
C PRO A 216 -33.88 9.95 18.39
N ASP A 217 -35.14 10.14 18.82
CA ASP A 217 -36.19 10.66 17.93
C ASP A 217 -36.18 12.19 17.93
N MET A 218 -35.60 12.78 16.88
CA MET A 218 -35.45 14.22 16.67
C MET A 218 -36.44 14.79 15.64
N ARG A 219 -37.37 13.98 15.13
CA ARG A 219 -38.39 14.48 14.20
C ARG A 219 -39.28 15.50 14.89
N ASN A 220 -39.55 16.62 14.20
CA ASN A 220 -40.33 17.75 14.70
C ASN A 220 -39.79 18.35 16.02
N ARG A 221 -38.46 18.42 16.18
CA ARG A 221 -37.82 19.01 17.36
C ARG A 221 -36.82 20.10 17.01
N PHE A 222 -36.78 21.13 17.86
CA PHE A 222 -35.69 22.10 17.88
C PHE A 222 -34.64 21.67 18.91
N PRO A 223 -33.35 21.54 18.53
CA PRO A 223 -32.31 21.19 19.47
C PRO A 223 -31.97 22.35 20.40
N VAL A 224 -31.66 22.04 21.66
CA VAL A 224 -31.16 22.98 22.67
C VAL A 224 -29.87 22.42 23.26
N GLY A 225 -28.90 23.31 23.57
CA GLY A 225 -27.64 22.91 24.18
C GLY A 225 -27.83 22.31 25.57
N ALA A 226 -27.19 21.16 25.81
CA ALA A 226 -27.19 20.49 27.12
C ALA A 226 -26.07 21.04 28.03
N GLY A 227 -26.20 20.87 29.36
CA GLY A 227 -25.15 21.21 30.33
C GLY A 227 -25.55 22.21 31.42
N GLY A 228 -26.80 22.70 31.39
CA GLY A 228 -27.39 23.55 32.44
C GLY A 228 -28.80 23.07 32.77
N ASN A 229 -29.81 23.86 32.42
CA ASN A 229 -31.23 23.52 32.65
C ASN A 229 -31.73 22.30 31.85
N TYR A 230 -30.93 21.82 30.89
CA TYR A 230 -31.27 20.71 30.02
C TYR A 230 -30.19 19.62 30.07
N SER A 231 -30.61 18.41 30.41
CA SER A 231 -29.79 17.21 30.25
C SER A 231 -29.95 16.63 28.84
N VAL A 232 -29.01 15.78 28.42
CA VAL A 232 -29.10 15.09 27.14
C VAL A 232 -30.39 14.27 27.07
N GLY A 233 -31.18 14.47 26.02
CA GLY A 233 -32.45 13.76 25.81
C GLY A 233 -33.67 14.41 26.48
N ASN A 234 -33.52 15.50 27.24
CA ASN A 234 -34.67 16.28 27.70
C ASN A 234 -35.52 16.75 26.52
N LYS A 235 -36.84 16.70 26.71
CA LYS A 235 -37.85 17.10 25.72
C LYS A 235 -38.80 18.09 26.39
N GLY A 236 -39.22 19.10 25.64
CA GLY A 236 -40.16 20.13 26.10
C GLY A 236 -40.54 21.06 24.95
N GLY A 237 -41.28 22.11 25.28
CA GLY A 237 -41.85 23.04 24.30
C GLY A 237 -43.22 22.59 23.78
N ALA A 238 -43.85 23.47 23.01
CA ALA A 238 -45.14 23.24 22.37
C ALA A 238 -45.14 23.89 20.99
N ASP A 239 -45.70 23.20 20.00
CA ASP A 239 -45.87 23.72 18.63
C ASP A 239 -46.88 24.87 18.58
N SER A 240 -47.87 24.86 19.47
CA SER A 240 -48.83 25.95 19.63
C SER A 240 -49.06 26.28 21.10
N VAL A 241 -49.36 27.55 21.37
CA VAL A 241 -49.68 28.05 22.70
C VAL A 241 -50.97 28.86 22.65
N SER A 242 -51.72 28.82 23.74
CA SER A 242 -52.92 29.62 23.95
C SER A 242 -52.74 30.53 25.16
N LEU A 243 -53.14 31.79 25.03
CA LEU A 243 -53.20 32.73 26.15
C LEU A 243 -54.59 32.63 26.78
N PRO A 244 -54.70 32.12 28.02
CA PRO A 244 -55.99 32.06 28.68
C PRO A 244 -56.50 33.46 28.99
N THR A 245 -57.82 33.63 29.03
CA THR A 245 -58.51 34.89 29.38
C THR A 245 -58.14 35.44 30.77
N SER A 246 -57.42 34.70 31.62
CA SER A 246 -56.89 35.18 32.89
C SER A 246 -55.55 35.91 32.79
N LYS A 247 -54.89 35.85 31.63
CA LYS A 247 -53.58 36.47 31.36
C LYS A 247 -53.67 37.68 30.42
N ASN A 248 -54.87 38.04 29.95
CA ASN A 248 -55.09 39.28 29.21
C ASN A 248 -55.33 40.46 30.18
N ALA A 249 -55.07 41.68 29.73
CA ALA A 249 -55.28 42.88 30.55
C ALA A 249 -56.77 43.06 30.83
N PHE A 250 -57.14 43.01 32.12
CA PHE A 250 -58.53 43.11 32.53
C PHE A 250 -59.01 44.57 32.39
N HIS A 251 -59.90 44.85 31.44
CA HIS A 251 -60.60 46.12 31.31
C HIS A 251 -62.07 45.94 30.92
N TYR A 252 -62.93 46.78 31.47
CA TYR A 252 -64.37 46.78 31.21
C TYR A 252 -64.79 48.20 30.84
N HIS A 253 -65.80 48.31 29.98
CA HIS A 253 -66.41 49.60 29.67
C HIS A 253 -67.63 49.81 30.56
N LEU A 254 -67.79 51.04 31.03
CA LEU A 254 -69.02 51.49 31.66
C LEU A 254 -69.96 51.97 30.57
N SER A 255 -71.17 51.46 30.54
CA SER A 255 -72.25 52.05 29.74
C SER A 255 -72.99 53.08 30.60
N PRO A 256 -72.82 54.40 30.37
CA PRO A 256 -73.62 55.39 31.09
C PRO A 256 -75.07 55.28 30.60
N TYR A 257 -75.97 54.85 31.47
CA TYR A 257 -77.40 55.01 31.23
C TYR A 257 -77.71 56.52 31.31
N THR A 258 -77.91 57.18 30.18
CA THR A 258 -78.74 58.39 30.19
C THR A 258 -80.16 57.89 30.37
N ASN A 259 -80.80 58.23 31.50
CA ASN A 259 -82.20 57.93 31.79
C ASN A 259 -83.09 58.45 30.64
N GLY A 260 -83.28 57.64 29.61
CA GLY A 260 -84.38 57.78 28.67
C GLY A 260 -85.62 57.46 29.47
N VAL A 261 -86.46 58.47 29.69
CA VAL A 261 -87.76 58.30 30.33
C VAL A 261 -88.55 57.28 29.49
N HIS A 262 -88.64 56.05 29.96
CA HIS A 262 -89.50 55.03 29.35
C HIS A 262 -90.94 55.30 29.80
N THR A 263 -91.68 56.12 29.05
CA THR A 263 -93.13 56.27 29.28
C THR A 263 -93.86 55.08 28.68
N TYR A 264 -94.17 54.08 29.50
CA TYR A 264 -95.18 53.09 29.14
C TYR A 264 -96.56 53.67 29.49
N ALA A 265 -97.34 54.07 28.49
CA ALA A 265 -98.77 54.32 28.69
C ALA A 265 -99.46 52.98 28.91
N SER A 266 -99.49 52.50 30.14
CA SER A 266 -100.38 51.41 30.51
C SER A 266 -101.80 51.98 30.55
N ASN A 267 -102.57 51.70 29.50
CA ASN A 267 -104.01 51.89 29.55
C ASN A 267 -104.58 50.83 30.51
N LEU A 268 -104.45 51.05 31.81
CA LEU A 268 -105.08 50.23 32.83
C LEU A 268 -106.58 50.53 32.76
N LYS A 269 -107.31 49.77 31.94
CA LYS A 269 -108.77 49.73 31.99
C LYS A 269 -109.19 49.05 33.28
N VAL A 270 -109.32 49.83 34.35
CA VAL A 270 -109.99 49.37 35.58
C VAL A 270 -111.49 49.29 35.28
N GLY A 271 -111.99 48.08 35.07
CA GLY A 271 -113.42 47.82 34.99
C GLY A 271 -114.02 47.84 36.40
N THR A 272 -114.63 48.95 36.81
CA THR A 272 -115.45 48.97 38.03
C THR A 272 -116.81 48.34 37.74
N VAL A 273 -117.09 47.20 38.36
CA VAL A 273 -118.40 46.52 38.32
C VAL A 273 -119.30 47.08 39.42
N GLY A 274 -120.37 47.79 39.03
CA GLY A 274 -121.61 48.09 39.82
C GLY A 274 -121.46 48.92 41.11
N ASN A 275 -122.42 49.72 41.56
CA ASN A 275 -123.85 49.69 41.29
C ASN A 275 -124.54 51.01 41.70
N ASN A 276 -125.60 51.34 40.96
CA ASN A 276 -126.80 52.11 41.32
C ASN A 276 -126.71 53.57 41.81
N GLY A 277 -127.13 54.48 40.93
CA GLY A 277 -127.80 55.71 41.36
C GLY A 277 -127.43 56.95 40.55
N GLY A 278 -128.06 57.11 39.38
CA GLY A 278 -128.30 58.44 38.80
C GLY A 278 -127.15 59.08 38.02
N THR A 279 -127.42 59.29 36.72
CA THR A 279 -126.88 60.36 35.84
C THR A 279 -125.37 60.38 35.53
N ASN A 280 -125.10 60.16 34.24
CA ASN A 280 -123.84 60.35 33.48
C ASN A 280 -122.69 59.39 33.77
N ALA A 281 -122.57 58.38 32.90
CA ALA A 281 -121.34 57.63 32.66
C ALA A 281 -120.28 58.56 32.04
N GLY A 282 -119.66 59.40 32.86
CA GLY A 282 -118.40 60.02 32.51
C GLY A 282 -117.32 58.94 32.56
N PHE A 283 -116.80 58.53 31.39
CA PHE A 283 -115.49 57.91 31.35
C PHE A 283 -114.51 58.92 31.97
N ARG A 284 -114.12 58.72 33.22
CA ARG A 284 -112.96 59.41 33.77
C ARG A 284 -111.75 58.74 33.14
N ASP A 285 -111.19 59.38 32.12
CA ASP A 285 -109.79 59.16 31.78
C ASP A 285 -108.99 59.52 33.02
N VAL A 286 -108.59 58.49 33.77
CA VAL A 286 -107.52 58.63 34.75
C VAL A 286 -106.24 58.71 33.93
N THR A 287 -105.96 59.89 33.38
CA THR A 287 -104.59 60.28 33.11
C THR A 287 -103.95 60.52 34.46
N THR A 288 -103.58 59.44 35.14
CA THR A 288 -102.48 59.54 36.09
C THR A 288 -101.26 59.93 35.27
N GLU A 289 -100.95 61.22 35.19
CA GLU A 289 -99.56 61.69 35.17
C GLU A 289 -98.92 61.29 36.51
N GLY A 290 -98.90 59.98 36.77
CA GLY A 290 -97.96 59.42 37.69
C GLY A 290 -96.62 59.62 37.02
N LYS A 291 -95.84 60.60 37.49
CA LYS A 291 -94.40 60.41 37.53
C LYS A 291 -94.18 59.10 38.28
N HIS A 292 -94.13 58.00 37.54
CA HIS A 292 -93.65 56.74 38.07
C HIS A 292 -92.27 57.06 38.61
N GLY A 293 -92.17 57.04 39.94
CA GLY A 293 -90.97 57.43 40.65
C GLY A 293 -89.80 56.76 39.96
N ALA A 294 -88.80 57.56 39.59
CA ALA A 294 -87.54 57.05 39.11
C ALA A 294 -87.14 55.94 40.08
N CYS A 295 -87.05 54.71 39.58
CA CYS A 295 -86.29 53.68 40.25
C CYS A 295 -84.88 54.28 40.39
N THR A 296 -84.59 54.80 41.57
CA THR A 296 -83.21 55.05 41.97
C THR A 296 -82.71 53.70 42.47
N ASP A 297 -82.58 52.77 41.53
CA ASP A 297 -81.88 51.55 41.85
C ASP A 297 -80.40 51.93 41.98
N ASP A 298 -79.91 51.65 43.17
CA ASP A 298 -78.55 51.79 43.63
C ASP A 298 -77.59 51.26 42.54
N GLU A 299 -76.72 52.14 42.04
CA GLU A 299 -75.53 51.82 41.26
C GLU A 299 -75.68 50.65 40.24
N LEU A 300 -76.66 50.73 39.33
CA LEU A 300 -76.76 49.79 38.21
C LEU A 300 -75.68 50.10 37.15
N VAL A 301 -74.41 49.89 37.51
CA VAL A 301 -73.24 50.09 36.66
C VAL A 301 -73.12 48.90 35.71
N HIS A 302 -73.67 49.05 34.51
CA HIS A 302 -73.51 48.05 33.45
C HIS A 302 -72.06 48.01 32.96
N ARG A 303 -71.36 46.95 33.34
CA ARG A 303 -70.00 46.64 32.89
C ARG A 303 -70.07 45.66 31.73
N THR A 304 -69.31 45.91 30.66
CA THR A 304 -69.12 44.88 29.64
C THR A 304 -68.44 43.65 30.24
N THR A 305 -68.86 42.45 29.82
CA THR A 305 -68.18 41.22 30.21
C THR A 305 -66.82 41.12 29.53
N HIS A 306 -65.89 40.43 30.18
CA HIS A 306 -64.64 40.04 29.54
C HIS A 306 -64.89 38.88 28.59
N SER A 307 -64.47 39.04 27.34
CA SER A 307 -64.46 37.95 26.37
C SER A 307 -63.07 37.83 25.75
N GLY A 308 -62.65 36.60 25.50
CA GLY A 308 -61.38 36.26 24.88
C GLY A 308 -61.38 34.78 24.55
N GLY A 309 -61.26 34.45 23.27
CA GLY A 309 -61.44 33.07 22.79
C GLY A 309 -60.29 32.12 23.11
N SER A 310 -59.18 32.61 23.67
CA SER A 310 -57.99 31.82 23.99
C SER A 310 -57.56 30.93 22.80
N GLN A 311 -57.60 31.47 21.57
CA GLN A 311 -57.27 30.70 20.38
C GLN A 311 -55.77 30.37 20.36
N ALA A 312 -55.45 29.10 20.11
CA ALA A 312 -54.06 28.67 19.98
C ALA A 312 -53.42 29.31 18.73
N HIS A 313 -52.15 29.71 18.84
CA HIS A 313 -51.35 30.23 17.74
C HIS A 313 -50.01 29.51 17.63
N GLU A 314 -49.41 29.59 16.44
CA GLU A 314 -48.10 29.04 16.12
C GLU A 314 -47.04 29.62 17.07
N ASN A 315 -46.31 28.74 17.75
CA ASN A 315 -45.31 29.11 18.74
C ASN A 315 -43.87 28.89 18.24
N ARG A 316 -43.69 28.49 16.97
CA ARG A 316 -42.38 28.26 16.36
C ARG A 316 -41.96 29.47 15.50
N PRO A 317 -40.68 29.88 15.55
CA PRO A 317 -40.14 30.81 14.56
C PRO A 317 -40.15 30.17 13.16
N PRO A 318 -39.95 30.95 12.09
CA PRO A 318 -39.74 30.39 10.75
C PRO A 318 -38.66 29.29 10.76
N TYR A 319 -38.95 28.16 10.12
CA TYR A 319 -38.08 26.99 10.14
C TYR A 319 -37.91 26.36 8.75
N TYR A 320 -36.80 25.63 8.58
CA TYR A 320 -36.52 24.80 7.42
C TYR A 320 -36.26 23.36 7.86
N GLY A 321 -36.97 22.41 7.25
CA GLY A 321 -36.91 21.01 7.62
C GLY A 321 -35.68 20.32 7.05
N VAL A 322 -34.86 19.72 7.91
CA VAL A 322 -33.75 18.83 7.55
C VAL A 322 -33.78 17.58 8.41
N PHE A 323 -33.18 16.50 7.93
CA PHE A 323 -32.97 15.32 8.75
C PHE A 323 -31.83 15.55 9.73
N PHE A 324 -31.98 15.00 10.93
CA PHE A 324 -30.86 14.75 11.83
C PHE A 324 -30.38 13.32 11.58
N ILE A 325 -29.10 13.14 11.26
CA ILE A 325 -28.51 11.82 11.04
C ILE A 325 -27.40 11.59 12.06
N LYS A 326 -27.34 10.37 12.62
CA LYS A 326 -26.34 9.98 13.62
C LYS A 326 -25.32 9.06 12.97
N TYR A 327 -24.04 9.34 13.19
CA TYR A 327 -22.94 8.43 12.84
C TYR A 327 -22.94 7.22 13.80
N LEU A 328 -23.01 6.00 13.26
CA LEU A 328 -23.29 4.76 14.00
C LEU A 328 -22.04 3.99 14.41
#